data_AF-G5A2R0-F1
#
_entry.id   AF-G5A2R0-F1
#
_cell.length_a   1.000
_cell.length_b   1.000
_cell.length_c   1.000
_cell.angle_alpha   90.00
_cell.angle_beta   90.00
_cell.angle_gamma   90.00
#
_symmetry.space_group_name_H-M   'P 1'
#
loop_
_entity.id
_entity.type
_entity.pdbx_description
1 polymer ?
#
loop_
_entity_poly.entity_id
_entity_poly.type
_entity_poly.pdbx_seq_one_letter_code
_entity_poly.pdbx_strand_id
1 'polypeptide(L)'
;MSLAAFVPTNTQKARNTAVAAFKRLLEEEKVSLEFVEASILLDTSGRRLAATMDRFGFYLATNEGKKGKLARNTATAYHRNAKLWLFDKYPHLRVPTELILLKQGKTLDKHCMKREKGGLINKAPPCTKEDLQSLVRYVYSTARVHADYQDPALAC
;
A
#
# COMPACT_ATOMS: atom_id res chain seq x y z
N MET A 1 28.97 -4.96 23.66
CA MET A 1 27.71 -4.25 23.91
C MET A 1 26.97 -4.08 22.58
N SER A 2 25.67 -4.38 22.52
CA SER A 2 24.87 -4.17 21.31
C SER A 2 24.51 -2.68 21.16
N LEU A 3 24.65 -2.13 19.96
CA LEU A 3 24.23 -0.74 19.66
C LEU A 3 22.74 -0.52 19.90
N ALA A 4 21.93 -1.59 19.92
CA ALA A 4 20.51 -1.53 20.24
C ALA A 4 20.24 -1.03 21.68
N ALA A 5 21.19 -1.20 22.61
CA ALA A 5 21.03 -0.76 24.00
C ALA A 5 21.00 0.77 24.17
N PHE A 6 21.45 1.52 23.16
CA PHE A 6 21.46 2.99 23.17
C PHE A 6 20.24 3.60 22.47
N VAL A 7 19.35 2.78 21.89
CA VAL A 7 18.14 3.27 21.26
C VAL A 7 17.19 3.78 22.36
N PRO A 8 16.74 5.05 22.31
CA PRO A 8 15.81 5.56 23.31
C PRO A 8 14.54 4.72 23.39
N THR A 9 14.06 4.47 24.61
CA THR A 9 12.86 3.66 24.88
C THR A 9 11.64 4.11 24.06
N ASN A 10 11.48 5.42 23.87
CA ASN A 10 10.37 5.97 23.07
C ASN A 10 10.46 5.57 21.59
N THR A 11 11.67 5.54 21.03
CA THR A 11 11.92 5.08 19.65
C THR A 11 11.59 3.60 19.51
N GLN A 12 11.99 2.78 20.49
CA GLN A 12 11.68 1.36 20.49
C GLN A 12 10.17 1.12 20.57
N LYS A 13 9.47 1.86 21.43
CA LYS A 13 8.00 1.80 21.52
C LYS A 13 7.34 2.18 20.19
N ALA A 14 7.75 3.29 19.56
CA ALA A 14 7.21 3.71 18.28
C ALA A 14 7.38 2.65 17.19
N ARG A 15 8.57 2.02 17.13
CA ARG A 15 8.84 0.91 16.22
C ARG A 15 7.93 -0.28 16.50
N ASN A 16 7.84 -0.71 17.75
CA ASN A 16 6.99 -1.85 18.14
C ASN A 16 5.52 -1.61 17.81
N THR A 17 5.01 -0.40 18.02
CA THR A 17 3.63 -0.04 17.66
C THR A 17 3.38 -0.15 16.16
N ALA A 18 4.31 0.32 15.33
CA ALA A 18 4.20 0.19 13.87
C ALA A 18 4.26 -1.27 13.40
N VAL A 19 5.10 -2.10 14.03
CA VAL A 19 5.17 -3.54 13.74
C VAL A 19 3.88 -4.25 14.19
N ALA A 20 3.28 -3.85 15.31
CA ALA A 20 1.99 -4.37 15.73
C ALA A 20 0.88 -4.01 14.74
N ALA A 21 0.87 -2.78 14.21
CA ALA A 21 -0.04 -2.36 13.14
C ALA A 21 0.12 -3.21 11.88
N PHE A 22 1.37 -3.49 11.48
CA PHE A 22 1.66 -4.36 10.35
C PHE A 22 1.13 -5.78 10.57
N LYS A 23 1.29 -6.35 11.76
CA LYS A 23 0.74 -7.68 12.08
C LYS A 23 -0.79 -7.70 12.04
N ARG A 24 -1.46 -6.64 12.53
CA ARG A 24 -2.92 -6.52 12.43
C ARG A 24 -3.43 -6.51 11.00
N LEU A 25 -2.73 -5.84 10.08
CA LEU A 25 -3.04 -5.93 8.65
C LEU A 25 -3.06 -7.41 8.21
N LEU A 26 -2.00 -8.16 8.53
CA LEU A 26 -1.89 -9.55 8.08
C LEU A 26 -2.99 -10.43 8.68
N GLU A 27 -3.35 -10.21 9.94
CA GLU A 27 -4.48 -10.87 10.60
C GLU A 27 -5.82 -10.57 9.89
N GLU A 28 -6.07 -9.31 9.53
CA GLU A 28 -7.27 -8.89 8.79
C GLU A 28 -7.34 -9.52 7.39
N GLU A 29 -6.19 -9.68 6.74
CA GLU A 29 -6.07 -10.35 5.43
C GLU A 29 -6.03 -11.88 5.53
N LYS A 30 -6.03 -12.43 6.75
CA LYS A 30 -5.90 -13.86 7.02
C LYS A 30 -4.61 -14.46 6.42
N VAL A 31 -3.54 -13.68 6.42
CA VAL A 31 -2.21 -14.08 5.95
C VAL A 31 -1.30 -14.26 7.16
N SER A 32 -0.54 -15.37 7.22
CA SER A 32 0.43 -15.55 8.30
C SER A 32 1.67 -14.68 8.10
N LEU A 33 2.23 -14.18 9.20
CA LEU A 33 3.49 -13.44 9.16
C LEU A 33 4.62 -14.30 8.57
N GLU A 34 4.69 -15.57 8.95
CA GLU A 34 5.69 -16.52 8.46
C GLU A 34 5.63 -16.69 6.94
N PHE A 35 4.41 -16.73 6.36
CA PHE A 35 4.24 -16.81 4.92
C PHE A 35 4.79 -15.56 4.23
N VAL A 36 4.46 -14.36 4.73
CA VAL A 36 4.98 -13.09 4.17
C VAL A 36 6.50 -13.04 4.27
N GLU A 37 7.05 -13.48 5.40
CA GLU A 37 8.49 -13.49 5.62
C GLU A 37 9.23 -14.46 4.69
N ALA A 38 8.73 -15.69 4.55
CA ALA A 38 9.26 -16.66 3.58
C ALA A 38 9.11 -16.14 2.14
N SER A 39 7.97 -15.52 1.82
CA SER A 39 7.68 -14.96 0.52
C SER A 39 8.65 -13.84 0.15
N ILE A 40 8.94 -12.93 1.09
CA ILE A 40 9.93 -11.86 0.91
C ILE A 40 11.35 -12.43 0.78
N LEU A 41 11.72 -13.39 1.61
CA LEU A 41 13.06 -13.99 1.60
C LEU A 41 13.38 -14.69 0.27
N LEU A 42 12.39 -15.31 -0.35
CA LEU A 42 12.53 -15.98 -1.65
C LEU A 42 12.58 -15.02 -2.85
N ASP A 43 12.30 -13.73 -2.67
CA ASP A 43 12.26 -12.74 -3.74
C ASP A 43 13.43 -11.77 -3.68
N THR A 44 14.48 -12.12 -4.42
CA THR A 44 15.68 -11.29 -4.58
C THR A 44 15.42 -9.97 -5.31
N SER A 45 14.33 -9.85 -6.07
CA SER A 45 13.96 -8.61 -6.75
C SER A 45 13.37 -7.56 -5.80
N GLY A 46 12.94 -7.98 -4.60
CA GLY A 46 12.32 -7.10 -3.60
C GLY A 46 10.92 -6.60 -3.98
N ARG A 47 10.31 -7.13 -5.05
CA ARG A 47 8.95 -6.78 -5.49
C ARG A 47 7.90 -7.16 -4.45
N ARG A 48 8.06 -8.33 -3.80
CA ARG A 48 7.17 -8.79 -2.74
C ARG A 48 7.25 -7.87 -1.52
N LEU A 49 8.46 -7.48 -1.12
CA LEU A 49 8.64 -6.50 -0.03
C LEU A 49 7.98 -5.15 -0.37
N ALA A 50 8.15 -4.67 -1.60
CA ALA A 50 7.50 -3.44 -2.05
C ALA A 50 5.97 -3.56 -2.10
N ALA A 51 5.42 -4.68 -2.59
CA ALA A 51 3.98 -4.91 -2.64
C ALA A 51 3.37 -4.98 -1.23
N THR A 52 4.02 -5.70 -0.31
CA THR A 52 3.61 -5.78 1.09
C THR A 52 3.63 -4.41 1.75
N MET A 53 4.65 -3.58 1.50
CA MET A 53 4.71 -2.21 2.00
C MET A 53 3.65 -1.29 1.39
N ASP A 54 3.34 -1.43 0.10
CA ASP A 54 2.25 -0.70 -0.56
C ASP A 54 0.91 -0.98 0.13
N ARG A 55 0.66 -2.27 0.37
CA ARG A 55 -0.55 -2.73 1.00
C ARG A 55 -0.68 -2.24 2.43
N PHE A 56 0.43 -2.25 3.17
CA PHE A 56 0.48 -1.63 4.50
C PHE A 56 0.20 -0.13 4.42
N GLY A 57 0.79 0.61 3.49
CA GLY A 57 0.48 2.02 3.27
C GLY A 57 -1.01 2.26 3.04
N PHE A 58 -1.66 1.45 2.21
CA PHE A 58 -3.11 1.53 1.98
C PHE A 58 -3.90 1.32 3.28
N TYR A 59 -3.59 0.28 4.04
CA TYR A 59 -4.23 -0.03 5.31
C TYR A 59 -4.14 1.11 6.34
N LEU A 60 -2.97 1.74 6.45
CA LEU A 60 -2.78 2.91 7.34
C LEU A 60 -3.68 4.09 6.94
N ALA A 61 -3.96 4.23 5.65
CA ALA A 61 -4.78 5.31 5.12
C ALA A 61 -6.29 5.06 5.23
N THR A 62 -6.73 3.80 5.27
CA THR A 62 -8.17 3.45 5.16
C THR A 62 -8.76 2.68 6.33
N ASN A 63 -7.97 1.89 7.06
CA ASN A 63 -8.50 0.95 8.06
C ASN A 63 -7.98 1.19 9.49
N GLU A 64 -6.79 1.75 9.67
CA GLU A 64 -6.21 1.91 11.02
C GLU A 64 -6.66 3.20 11.73
N GLY A 65 -7.17 3.11 12.96
CA GLY A 65 -7.48 4.25 13.86
C GLY A 65 -8.90 4.26 14.42
N LYS A 66 -9.18 5.13 15.41
CA LYS A 66 -10.50 5.20 16.10
C LYS A 66 -11.70 5.55 15.18
N LYS A 67 -11.44 6.01 13.96
CA LYS A 67 -12.46 6.36 12.94
C LYS A 67 -12.12 5.76 11.56
N GLY A 68 -11.36 4.67 11.52
CA GLY A 68 -10.92 4.00 10.29
C GLY A 68 -9.66 4.60 9.63
N LYS A 69 -9.27 5.86 9.89
CA LYS A 69 -8.01 6.42 9.32
C LYS A 69 -7.09 7.04 10.37
N LEU A 70 -5.79 6.84 10.19
CA LEU A 70 -4.76 7.46 11.02
C LEU A 70 -4.54 8.92 10.63
N ALA A 71 -4.11 9.72 11.60
CA ALA A 71 -3.55 11.03 11.29
C ALA A 71 -2.32 10.87 10.40
N ARG A 72 -2.18 11.74 9.40
CA ARG A 72 -1.06 11.76 8.43
C ARG A 72 0.30 11.48 9.07
N ASN A 73 0.66 12.23 10.11
CA ASN A 73 1.98 12.11 10.74
C ASN A 73 2.17 10.73 11.37
N THR A 74 1.11 10.15 11.93
CA THR A 74 1.10 8.80 12.51
C THR A 74 1.24 7.74 11.42
N ALA A 75 0.48 7.82 10.33
CA ALA A 75 0.56 6.91 9.19
C ALA A 75 1.97 6.93 8.57
N THR A 76 2.51 8.11 8.28
CA THR A 76 3.87 8.26 7.73
C THR A 76 4.93 7.73 8.70
N ALA A 77 4.77 7.94 10.02
CA ALA A 77 5.68 7.39 11.02
C ALA A 77 5.60 5.86 11.11
N TYR A 78 4.40 5.26 11.03
CA TYR A 78 4.22 3.81 11.08
C TYR A 78 4.83 3.15 9.85
N HIS A 79 4.52 3.66 8.66
CA HIS A 79 5.11 3.20 7.41
C HIS A 79 6.65 3.27 7.44
N ARG A 80 7.21 4.38 7.94
CA ARG A 80 8.67 4.53 8.09
C ARG A 80 9.26 3.48 9.04
N ASN A 81 8.64 3.25 10.20
CA ASN A 81 9.14 2.30 11.19
C ASN A 81 9.04 0.85 10.71
N ALA A 82 7.94 0.47 10.05
CA ALA A 82 7.79 -0.85 9.44
C ALA A 82 8.84 -1.09 8.34
N LYS A 83 9.07 -0.08 7.48
CA LYS A 83 10.15 -0.12 6.47
C LYS A 83 11.52 -0.40 7.09
N LEU A 84 11.90 0.37 8.11
CA LEU A 84 13.18 0.20 8.79
C LEU A 84 13.28 -1.17 9.45
N TRP A 85 12.18 -1.66 10.05
CA TRP A 85 12.14 -3.00 10.62
C TRP A 85 12.33 -4.11 9.58
N LEU A 86 11.72 -3.99 8.41
CA LEU A 86 11.92 -4.94 7.31
C LEU A 86 13.35 -4.87 6.74
N PHE A 87 13.96 -3.69 6.66
CA PHE A 87 15.36 -3.56 6.23
C PHE A 87 16.35 -4.14 7.23
N ASP A 88 16.07 -4.04 8.53
CA ASP A 88 16.89 -4.72 9.54
C ASP A 88 16.78 -6.25 9.41
N LYS A 89 15.63 -6.77 8.97
CA LYS A 89 15.40 -8.22 8.77
C LYS A 89 15.95 -8.72 7.42
N TYR A 90 15.87 -7.90 6.38
CA TYR A 90 16.28 -8.23 5.01
C TYR A 90 17.23 -7.16 4.45
N PRO A 91 18.46 -7.05 4.99
CA PRO A 91 19.38 -5.98 4.61
C PRO A 91 19.76 -6.01 3.12
N HIS A 92 19.81 -7.20 2.51
CA HIS A 92 20.10 -7.40 1.09
C HIS A 92 19.03 -6.79 0.16
N LEU A 93 17.78 -6.64 0.63
CA LEU A 93 16.70 -6.04 -0.15
C LEU A 93 16.67 -4.52 -0.08
N ARG A 94 17.49 -3.88 0.77
CA ARG A 94 17.48 -2.43 0.94
C ARG A 94 17.80 -1.70 -0.37
N VAL A 95 18.94 -2.01 -0.99
CA VAL A 95 19.39 -1.36 -2.22
C VAL A 95 18.37 -1.49 -3.36
N PRO A 96 17.81 -2.68 -3.67
CA PRO A 96 16.85 -2.79 -4.78
C PRO A 96 15.49 -2.14 -4.51
N THR A 97 15.12 -1.89 -3.25
CA THR A 97 13.74 -1.44 -2.91
C THR A 97 13.65 -0.04 -2.34
N GLU A 98 14.73 0.57 -1.86
CA GLU A 98 14.71 1.84 -1.14
C GLU A 98 14.02 2.97 -1.91
N LEU A 99 14.28 3.09 -3.22
CA LEU A 99 13.66 4.11 -4.06
C LEU A 99 12.15 3.88 -4.23
N ILE A 100 11.71 2.63 -4.37
CA ILE A 100 10.31 2.26 -4.53
C ILE A 100 9.55 2.57 -3.23
N LEU A 101 10.09 2.15 -2.09
CA LEU A 101 9.50 2.38 -0.78
C LEU A 101 9.48 3.87 -0.40
N LEU A 102 10.45 4.65 -0.86
CA LEU A 102 10.44 6.11 -0.72
C LEU A 102 9.29 6.74 -1.52
N LYS A 103 9.07 6.29 -2.76
CA LYS A 103 7.93 6.74 -3.59
C LYS A 103 6.59 6.38 -2.93
N GLN A 104 6.45 5.16 -2.42
CA GLN A 104 5.26 4.71 -1.69
C GLN A 104 4.99 5.57 -0.45
N GLY A 105 6.02 5.85 0.35
CA GLY A 105 5.91 6.76 1.49
C GLY A 105 5.41 8.16 1.10
N LYS A 106 5.89 8.71 -0.03
CA LYS A 106 5.40 10.00 -0.57
C LYS A 106 3.95 9.90 -1.05
N THR A 107 3.58 8.79 -1.68
CA THR A 107 2.20 8.54 -2.12
C THR A 107 1.24 8.46 -0.94
N LEU A 108 1.61 7.73 0.11
CA LEU A 108 0.87 7.66 1.38
C LEU A 108 0.70 9.05 1.98
N ASP A 109 1.80 9.80 2.10
CA ASP A 109 1.82 11.15 2.67
C ASP A 109 0.84 12.09 1.95
N LYS A 110 0.79 12.02 0.60
CA LYS A 110 -0.17 12.74 -0.23
C LYS A 110 -1.60 12.22 -0.06
N HIS A 111 -1.80 10.91 0.06
CA HIS A 111 -3.14 10.34 0.24
C HIS A 111 -3.75 10.78 1.57
N CYS A 112 -2.97 10.77 2.64
CA CYS A 112 -3.39 11.26 3.95
C CYS A 112 -3.62 12.79 4.00
N MET A 113 -3.15 13.57 3.02
CA MET A 113 -3.47 15.00 2.91
C MET A 113 -4.88 15.27 2.38
N LYS A 114 -5.49 14.33 1.65
CA LYS A 114 -6.76 14.56 0.96
C LYS A 114 -7.92 14.44 1.94
N ARG A 115 -8.42 15.61 2.37
CA ARG A 115 -9.49 15.79 3.36
C ARG A 115 -10.85 15.33 2.81
N GLU A 116 -11.71 14.83 3.71
CA GLU A 116 -13.17 14.61 3.47
C GLU A 116 -13.95 15.91 3.19
N LYS A 117 -13.36 17.08 3.45
CA LYS A 117 -13.97 18.38 3.17
C LYS A 117 -13.07 19.17 2.21
N GLY A 118 -13.34 19.02 0.91
CA GLY A 118 -12.99 19.95 -0.17
C GLY A 118 -11.50 20.26 -0.38
N GLY A 119 -10.86 19.57 -1.33
CA GLY A 119 -9.54 19.98 -1.83
C GLY A 119 -8.91 19.02 -2.84
N LEU A 120 -9.11 19.31 -4.13
CA LEU A 120 -8.47 18.77 -5.35
C LEU A 120 -8.28 17.24 -5.42
N ILE A 121 -9.40 16.55 -5.54
CA ILE A 121 -9.57 15.55 -6.59
C ILE A 121 -11.04 15.51 -6.93
N ASN A 122 -11.36 15.90 -8.16
CA ASN A 122 -12.60 15.48 -8.81
C ASN A 122 -12.47 13.96 -8.96
N LYS A 123 -12.77 13.19 -7.91
CA LYS A 123 -12.98 11.76 -8.07
C LYS A 123 -14.28 11.64 -8.85
N ALA A 124 -14.21 11.04 -10.04
CA ALA A 124 -15.43 10.49 -10.61
C ALA A 124 -16.06 9.55 -9.56
N PRO A 125 -17.39 9.52 -9.45
CA PRO A 125 -18.05 8.54 -8.60
C PRO A 125 -17.52 7.13 -8.92
N PRO A 126 -17.39 6.24 -7.91
CA PRO A 126 -16.98 4.86 -8.16
C PRO A 126 -17.87 4.25 -9.24
N CYS A 127 -17.25 3.66 -10.26
CA CYS A 127 -17.98 2.96 -11.30
C CYS A 127 -18.75 1.80 -10.65
N THR A 128 -20.08 1.87 -10.69
CA THR A 128 -20.97 0.84 -10.18
C THR A 128 -21.09 -0.31 -11.18
N LYS A 129 -21.66 -1.43 -10.75
CA LYS A 129 -21.91 -2.56 -11.64
C LYS A 129 -22.88 -2.18 -12.76
N GLU A 130 -23.82 -1.31 -12.45
CA GLU A 130 -24.82 -0.75 -13.37
C GLU A 130 -24.17 0.16 -14.42
N ASP A 131 -23.17 0.95 -14.01
CA ASP A 131 -22.37 1.77 -14.92
C ASP A 131 -21.60 0.89 -15.91
N LEU A 132 -20.97 -0.19 -15.43
CA LEU A 132 -20.28 -1.16 -16.28
C LEU A 132 -21.24 -1.83 -17.26
N GLN A 133 -22.42 -2.27 -16.79
CA GLN A 133 -23.43 -2.88 -17.65
C GLN A 133 -23.94 -1.90 -18.72
N SER A 134 -24.11 -0.62 -18.37
CA SER A 134 -24.55 0.41 -19.30
C SER A 134 -23.49 0.69 -20.36
N LEU A 135 -22.21 0.73 -19.97
CA LEU A 135 -21.09 0.89 -20.89
C LEU A 135 -20.99 -0.28 -21.87
N VAL A 136 -21.11 -1.51 -21.38
CA VAL A 136 -21.13 -2.71 -22.21
C VAL A 136 -22.32 -2.68 -23.17
N ARG A 137 -23.54 -2.41 -22.69
CA ARG A 137 -24.74 -2.31 -23.54
C ARG A 137 -24.61 -1.25 -24.63
N TYR A 138 -24.01 -0.11 -24.30
CA TYR A 138 -23.76 0.96 -25.27
C TYR A 138 -22.82 0.49 -26.38
N VAL A 139 -21.67 -0.09 -26.02
CA VAL A 139 -20.70 -0.61 -27.01
C VAL A 139 -21.37 -1.62 -27.95
N TYR A 140 -22.13 -2.58 -27.42
CA TYR A 140 -22.83 -3.58 -28.22
C TYR A 140 -23.99 -3.01 -29.06
N SER A 141 -24.62 -1.89 -28.65
CA SER A 141 -25.73 -1.29 -29.41
C SER A 141 -25.28 -0.31 -30.48
N THR A 142 -24.09 0.29 -30.33
CA THR A 142 -23.54 1.25 -31.29
C THR A 142 -22.51 0.67 -32.24
N ALA A 143 -21.91 -0.47 -31.91
CA ALA A 143 -20.97 -1.16 -32.80
C ALA A 143 -21.66 -1.59 -34.10
N ARG A 144 -21.09 -1.19 -35.23
CA ARG A 144 -21.61 -1.47 -36.59
C ARG A 144 -20.71 -2.42 -37.36
N VAL A 145 -19.44 -2.54 -36.96
CA VAL A 145 -18.44 -3.41 -37.58
C VAL A 145 -17.61 -4.12 -36.52
N HIS A 146 -17.06 -5.28 -36.89
CA HIS A 146 -16.30 -6.15 -35.97
C HIS A 146 -15.06 -5.46 -35.35
N ALA A 147 -14.50 -4.46 -36.04
CA ALA A 147 -13.37 -3.67 -35.55
C ALA A 147 -13.74 -2.76 -34.36
N ASP A 148 -15.03 -2.45 -34.14
CA ASP A 148 -15.48 -1.57 -33.06
C ASP A 148 -15.32 -2.21 -31.66
N TYR A 149 -15.11 -3.53 -31.61
CA TYR A 149 -14.87 -4.30 -30.39
C TYR A 149 -13.39 -4.54 -30.10
N GLN A 150 -12.47 -4.17 -31.00
CA GLN A 150 -11.06 -4.37 -30.75
C GLN A 150 -10.61 -3.39 -29.67
N ASP A 151 -10.13 -3.96 -28.55
CA ASP A 151 -9.42 -3.19 -27.54
C ASP A 151 -8.19 -2.56 -28.22
N PRO A 152 -8.06 -1.22 -28.26
CA PRO A 152 -6.90 -0.56 -28.84
C PRO A 152 -5.59 -0.96 -28.14
N ALA A 153 -5.64 -1.53 -26.93
CA ALA A 153 -4.48 -2.10 -26.25
C ALA A 153 -4.04 -3.49 -26.77
N LEU A 154 -4.89 -4.19 -27.53
CA LEU A 154 -4.60 -5.49 -28.15
C LEU A 154 -4.15 -5.38 -29.61
N ALA A 155 -4.20 -4.18 -30.20
CA ALA A 155 -3.66 -3.90 -31.53
C ALA A 155 -2.17 -3.50 -31.41
N CYS A 156 -1.30 -4.49 -31.19
CA CYS A 156 0.15 -4.37 -31.37
C CYS A 156 0.60 -5.39 -32.40
#